data_AF-A0A2G8L089-F1
#
_entry.id   AF-A0A2G8L089-F1
#
_cell.length_a   1.000
_cell.length_b   1.000
_cell.length_c   1.000
_cell.angle_alpha   90.00
_cell.angle_beta   90.00
_cell.angle_gamma   90.00
#
_symmetry.space_group_name_H-M   'P 1'
#
loop_
_entity.id
_entity.type
_entity.pdbx_description
1 polymer ?
#
loop_
_entity_poly.entity_id
_entity_poly.type
_entity_poly.pdbx_seq_one_letter_code
_entity_poly.pdbx_strand_id
1 'polypeptide(L)'
;MLLRKQIVCPSKLDINKQKALVLGERKLKKDFLVIGISTVRRQNAMYLEQTLSSILEHTSQTDRSTTRVVILLADLTETDRAIVKGRLSSKFSDHFASGFFEAISAPLLFYPPMEELPQNFGDSNDRVKWRAKQVVDYSFLFTYCHGLSKYYLQLEDDVISTPNFIFAIKEFIELHDDREWTSLQFSPLGFGKLYRSSDLLRLAQFSLMFYDQQPIDYLYKFFNNLQAQQEEFLRSPSIFQHIGVHSSLRHKEQRVVDMFFEEDVQKYTDCDNPSASLLTNMERFSMYVPKLPYTSDPGYFWAKSPTFGQWFMIDFDEPQFLSRIVIETGSDSHPQDLLQHGDVEVGGLTLPGGRGSSECKDFQTVGKFDNGIADISDLMDIKQYQIKCVVARVTDDQVQWLLIREIAIWTRHQE
;
A
#
# COMPACT_ATOMS: atom_id res chain seq x y z
N MET A 1 -31.40 35.67 -15.31
CA MET A 1 -30.59 35.84 -14.08
C MET A 1 -30.55 34.49 -13.38
N LEU A 2 -29.58 33.64 -13.70
CA LEU A 2 -29.41 32.32 -13.07
C LEU A 2 -28.98 32.55 -11.62
N LEU A 3 -29.90 32.41 -10.68
CA LEU A 3 -29.58 32.24 -9.27
C LEU A 3 -28.71 30.98 -9.17
N ARG A 4 -27.38 31.15 -9.11
CA ARG A 4 -26.47 30.05 -8.73
C ARG A 4 -27.00 29.51 -7.39
N LYS A 5 -27.38 28.23 -7.35
CA LYS A 5 -27.81 27.52 -6.13
C LYS A 5 -26.84 27.91 -5.01
N GLN A 6 -27.36 28.26 -3.83
CA GLN A 6 -26.53 28.60 -2.68
C GLN A 6 -25.55 27.45 -2.42
N ILE A 7 -24.30 27.65 -2.82
CA ILE A 7 -23.20 26.76 -2.46
C ILE A 7 -23.10 26.86 -0.94
N VAL A 8 -23.15 25.72 -0.25
CA VAL A 8 -22.90 25.66 1.19
C VAL A 8 -21.55 26.32 1.44
N CYS A 9 -21.57 27.51 2.03
CA CYS A 9 -20.37 28.30 2.20
C CYS A 9 -19.46 27.59 3.20
N PRO A 10 -18.22 27.24 2.83
CA PRO A 10 -17.35 26.43 3.67
C PRO A 10 -16.91 27.12 4.97
N SER A 11 -17.18 28.41 5.14
CA SER A 11 -17.01 29.13 6.41
C SER A 11 -17.96 28.67 7.53
N LYS A 12 -18.90 27.76 7.25
CA LYS A 12 -19.80 27.11 8.23
C LYS A 12 -19.40 25.67 8.61
N LEU A 13 -18.25 25.18 8.15
CA LEU A 13 -17.79 23.79 8.34
C LEU A 13 -17.28 23.48 9.77
N ASP A 14 -17.80 24.15 10.81
CA ASP A 14 -17.51 23.74 12.19
C ASP A 14 -18.32 22.48 12.52
N ILE A 15 -17.77 21.32 12.14
CA ILE A 15 -18.36 20.03 12.46
C ILE A 15 -18.22 19.83 13.97
N ASN A 16 -19.36 19.75 14.65
CA ASN A 16 -19.39 19.27 16.02
C ASN A 16 -19.01 17.77 16.04
N LYS A 17 -17.72 17.50 16.22
CA LYS A 17 -17.15 16.14 16.19
C LYS A 17 -17.80 15.22 17.22
N GLN A 18 -18.21 15.75 18.38
CA GLN A 18 -18.89 14.97 19.41
C GLN A 18 -20.27 14.49 18.95
N LYS A 19 -21.01 15.33 18.22
CA LYS A 19 -22.32 14.94 17.66
C LYS A 19 -22.17 14.00 16.46
N ALA A 20 -21.09 14.13 15.70
CA ALA A 20 -20.84 13.29 14.53
C ALA A 20 -20.38 11.87 14.92
N LEU A 21 -19.71 11.71 16.06
CA LEU A 21 -19.28 10.40 16.56
C LEU A 21 -20.48 9.57 17.01
N VAL A 22 -20.67 8.41 16.38
CA VAL A 22 -21.78 7.50 16.66
C VAL A 22 -21.33 6.17 17.28
N LEU A 23 -20.04 5.81 17.19
CA LEU A 23 -19.46 4.63 17.83
C LEU A 23 -17.95 4.84 18.08
N GLY A 24 -17.47 4.39 19.24
CA GLY A 24 -16.06 4.49 19.64
C GLY A 24 -15.78 5.66 20.58
N GLU A 25 -14.52 5.77 20.98
CA GLU A 25 -14.03 6.77 21.94
C GLU A 25 -13.09 7.78 21.28
N ARG A 26 -13.18 9.05 21.70
CA ARG A 26 -12.30 10.11 21.17
C ARG A 26 -10.94 10.10 21.86
N LYS A 27 -9.88 9.95 21.06
CA LYS A 27 -8.54 10.34 21.45
C LYS A 27 -8.40 11.87 21.42
N LEU A 28 -7.92 12.44 22.52
CA LEU A 28 -7.56 13.87 22.60
C LEU A 28 -6.15 14.14 22.08
N LYS A 29 -5.27 13.14 22.13
CA LYS A 29 -3.90 13.23 21.62
C LYS A 29 -3.92 13.22 20.10
N LYS A 30 -3.09 14.09 19.50
CA LYS A 30 -2.86 14.11 18.05
C LYS A 30 -2.07 12.86 17.64
N ASP A 31 -2.62 12.10 16.70
CA ASP A 31 -2.01 10.89 16.14
C ASP A 31 -0.95 11.22 15.07
N PHE A 32 -0.13 10.24 14.70
CA PHE A 32 0.72 10.34 13.50
C PHE A 32 -0.15 10.26 12.24
N LEU A 33 -1.03 9.27 12.18
CA LEU A 33 -1.85 8.97 11.00
C LEU A 33 -3.34 8.82 11.36
N VAL A 34 -4.22 9.41 10.56
CA VAL A 34 -5.64 9.06 10.53
C VAL A 34 -5.97 8.45 9.17
N ILE A 35 -6.60 7.28 9.17
CA ILE A 35 -7.09 6.62 7.96
C ILE A 35 -8.58 6.90 7.87
N GLY A 36 -9.01 7.59 6.82
CA GLY A 36 -10.42 7.85 6.55
C GLY A 36 -11.00 6.83 5.58
N ILE A 37 -12.12 6.21 5.96
CA ILE A 37 -12.88 5.28 5.13
C ILE A 37 -14.34 5.74 5.10
N SER A 38 -14.95 5.77 3.91
CA SER A 38 -16.40 5.98 3.77
C SER A 38 -17.04 4.68 3.31
N THR A 39 -18.18 4.31 3.91
CA THR A 39 -18.89 3.08 3.59
C THR A 39 -20.36 3.34 3.34
N VAL A 40 -20.93 2.56 2.42
CA VAL A 40 -22.38 2.47 2.20
C VAL A 40 -22.78 1.01 2.17
N ARG A 41 -23.97 0.71 2.69
CA ARG A 41 -24.50 -0.65 2.74
C ARG A 41 -24.77 -1.16 1.32
N ARG A 42 -24.09 -2.24 0.94
CA ARG A 42 -24.39 -3.02 -0.28
C ARG A 42 -25.33 -4.17 0.07
N GLN A 43 -26.24 -4.52 -0.84
CA GLN A 43 -27.21 -5.61 -0.60
C GLN A 43 -26.55 -6.99 -0.62
N ASN A 44 -25.60 -7.21 -1.54
CA ASN A 44 -25.06 -8.54 -1.86
C ASN A 44 -23.55 -8.68 -1.58
N ALA A 45 -22.94 -7.70 -0.93
CA ALA A 45 -21.51 -7.70 -0.66
C ALA A 45 -21.19 -6.97 0.64
N MET A 46 -20.11 -7.38 1.31
CA MET A 46 -19.63 -6.67 2.48
C MET A 46 -18.11 -6.71 2.58
N TYR A 47 -17.48 -5.60 2.24
CA TYR A 47 -16.02 -5.51 2.19
C TYR A 47 -15.43 -4.81 3.41
N LEU A 48 -16.17 -3.88 4.04
CA LEU A 48 -15.66 -3.06 5.14
C LEU A 48 -15.06 -3.89 6.28
N GLU A 49 -15.71 -4.99 6.66
CA GLU A 49 -15.18 -5.84 7.74
C GLU A 49 -13.85 -6.49 7.37
N GLN A 50 -13.67 -6.90 6.10
CA GLN A 50 -12.42 -7.47 5.61
C GLN A 50 -11.33 -6.39 5.55
N THR A 51 -11.66 -5.20 5.06
CA THR A 51 -10.79 -4.02 5.07
C THR A 51 -10.30 -3.67 6.48
N LEU A 52 -11.21 -3.60 7.45
CA LEU A 52 -10.87 -3.28 8.84
C LEU A 52 -10.05 -4.39 9.51
N SER A 53 -10.37 -5.66 9.23
CA SER A 53 -9.56 -6.80 9.70
C SER A 53 -8.14 -6.73 9.15
N SER A 54 -7.97 -6.51 7.83
CA SER A 54 -6.65 -6.38 7.21
C SER A 54 -5.84 -5.23 7.81
N ILE A 55 -6.43 -4.03 7.95
CA ILE A 55 -5.76 -2.89 8.57
C ILE A 55 -5.34 -3.22 10.00
N LEU A 56 -6.22 -3.85 10.78
CA LEU A 56 -5.95 -4.21 12.16
C LEU A 56 -4.79 -5.22 12.25
N GLU A 57 -4.87 -6.32 11.52
CA GLU A 57 -3.88 -7.41 11.50
C GLU A 57 -2.50 -6.91 11.07
N HIS A 58 -2.44 -5.99 10.10
CA HIS A 58 -1.19 -5.42 9.58
C HIS A 58 -0.71 -4.16 10.29
N THR A 59 -1.35 -3.77 11.40
CA THR A 59 -0.91 -2.64 12.24
C THR A 59 -0.35 -3.14 13.58
N SER A 60 0.94 -2.89 13.82
CA SER A 60 1.63 -3.22 15.07
C SER A 60 0.99 -2.52 16.28
N GLN A 61 1.12 -3.09 17.48
CA GLN A 61 0.57 -2.47 18.70
C GLN A 61 1.14 -1.05 18.95
N THR A 62 2.42 -0.83 18.63
CA THR A 62 3.07 0.48 18.70
C THR A 62 2.43 1.47 17.73
N ASP A 63 2.18 1.07 16.48
CA ASP A 63 1.55 1.95 15.51
C ASP A 63 0.08 2.23 15.82
N ARG A 64 -0.66 1.27 16.39
CA ARG A 64 -2.06 1.48 16.86
C ARG A 64 -2.15 2.61 17.90
N SER A 65 -1.10 2.81 18.71
CA SER A 65 -1.06 3.89 19.70
C SER A 65 -0.99 5.29 19.08
N THR A 66 -0.52 5.39 17.83
CA THR A 66 -0.32 6.66 17.09
C THR A 66 -1.12 6.72 15.79
N THR A 67 -2.08 5.81 15.63
CA THR A 67 -2.94 5.74 14.45
C THR A 67 -4.39 5.61 14.87
N ARG A 68 -5.30 6.07 14.01
CA ARG A 68 -6.72 5.73 14.11
C ARG A 68 -7.39 5.62 12.76
N VAL A 69 -8.46 4.86 12.69
CA VAL A 69 -9.33 4.73 11.52
C VAL A 69 -10.67 5.40 11.82
N VAL A 70 -11.06 6.34 10.97
CA VAL A 70 -12.35 7.04 11.04
C VAL A 70 -13.23 6.55 9.90
N ILE A 71 -14.37 5.97 10.26
CA ILE A 71 -15.30 5.30 9.35
C ILE A 71 -16.55 6.17 9.24
N LEU A 72 -16.78 6.77 8.08
CA LEU A 72 -18.02 7.47 7.78
C LEU A 72 -19.10 6.48 7.33
N LEU A 73 -20.14 6.35 8.14
CA LEU A 73 -21.38 5.64 7.77
C LEU A 73 -22.19 6.54 6.85
N ALA A 74 -22.00 6.41 5.54
CA ALA A 74 -22.44 7.38 4.55
C ALA A 74 -23.88 7.15 4.04
N ASP A 75 -24.54 6.06 4.43
CA ASP A 75 -25.96 5.87 4.11
C ASP A 75 -26.81 7.03 4.65
N LEU A 76 -27.74 7.56 3.84
CA LEU A 76 -28.61 8.67 4.24
C LEU A 76 -29.72 8.24 5.20
N THR A 77 -30.08 6.96 5.18
CA THR A 77 -31.10 6.31 6.01
C THR A 77 -30.53 5.86 7.36
N GLU A 78 -31.20 6.21 8.45
CA GLU A 78 -30.77 5.79 9.80
C GLU A 78 -30.77 4.27 9.95
N THR A 79 -31.73 3.57 9.32
CA THR A 79 -31.82 2.11 9.37
C THR A 79 -30.58 1.43 8.81
N ASP A 80 -30.07 1.88 7.66
CA ASP A 80 -28.89 1.26 7.03
C ASP A 80 -27.62 1.57 7.85
N ARG A 81 -27.48 2.80 8.36
CA ARG A 81 -26.39 3.16 9.29
C ARG A 81 -26.42 2.30 10.56
N ALA A 82 -27.59 2.09 11.16
CA ALA A 82 -27.74 1.31 12.38
C ALA A 82 -27.34 -0.16 12.19
N ILE A 83 -27.64 -0.74 11.02
CA ILE A 83 -27.24 -2.11 10.67
C ILE A 83 -25.71 -2.24 10.59
N VAL A 84 -25.05 -1.33 9.87
CA VAL A 84 -23.59 -1.35 9.76
C VAL A 84 -22.95 -1.10 11.13
N LYS A 85 -23.44 -0.11 11.89
CA LYS A 85 -22.98 0.18 13.26
C LYS A 85 -23.07 -1.04 14.18
N GLY A 86 -24.20 -1.76 14.17
CA GLY A 86 -24.40 -2.95 14.99
C GLY A 86 -23.38 -4.04 14.71
N ARG A 87 -23.07 -4.28 13.43
CA ARG A 87 -22.05 -5.25 13.00
C ARG A 87 -20.65 -4.85 13.45
N LEU A 88 -20.29 -3.58 13.21
CA LEU A 88 -18.99 -3.04 13.64
C LEU A 88 -18.80 -3.14 15.15
N SER A 89 -19.84 -2.79 15.93
CA SER A 89 -19.81 -2.90 17.38
C SER A 89 -19.68 -4.36 17.86
N SER A 90 -20.30 -5.31 17.16
CA SER A 90 -20.24 -6.72 17.53
C SER A 90 -18.87 -7.36 17.24
N LYS A 91 -18.17 -6.91 16.19
CA LYS A 91 -16.92 -7.53 15.73
C LYS A 91 -15.66 -6.85 16.27
N PHE A 92 -15.70 -5.55 16.50
CA PHE A 92 -14.52 -4.74 16.81
C PHE A 92 -14.68 -3.90 18.09
N SER A 93 -15.50 -4.34 19.05
CA SER A 93 -15.83 -3.60 20.29
C SER A 93 -14.61 -3.01 20.97
N ASP A 94 -13.55 -3.81 21.14
CA ASP A 94 -12.35 -3.43 21.90
C ASP A 94 -11.52 -2.37 21.14
N HIS A 95 -11.57 -2.40 19.81
CA HIS A 95 -10.90 -1.42 18.95
C HIS A 95 -11.63 -0.08 18.88
N PHE A 96 -12.96 -0.09 19.02
CA PHE A 96 -13.75 1.12 19.25
C PHE A 96 -13.51 1.70 20.65
N ALA A 97 -13.47 0.85 21.69
CA ALA A 97 -13.23 1.27 23.07
C ALA A 97 -11.83 1.86 23.28
N SER A 98 -10.81 1.34 22.59
CA SER A 98 -9.45 1.89 22.61
C SER A 98 -9.27 3.17 21.78
N GLY A 99 -10.29 3.58 21.01
CA GLY A 99 -10.24 4.74 20.12
C GLY A 99 -9.35 4.54 18.88
N PHE A 100 -8.97 3.28 18.58
CA PHE A 100 -8.33 2.92 17.32
C PHE A 100 -9.32 3.04 16.16
N PHE A 101 -10.57 2.62 16.36
CA PHE A 101 -11.66 2.85 15.42
C PHE A 101 -12.64 3.90 15.95
N GLU A 102 -13.11 4.77 15.06
CA GLU A 102 -14.25 5.66 15.27
C GLU A 102 -15.24 5.49 14.12
N ALA A 103 -16.54 5.40 14.42
CA ALA A 103 -17.57 5.50 13.40
C ALA A 103 -18.31 6.82 13.55
N ILE A 104 -18.47 7.54 12.44
CA ILE A 104 -19.09 8.85 12.38
C ILE A 104 -20.25 8.86 11.39
N SER A 105 -21.17 9.80 11.57
CA SER A 105 -22.26 10.08 10.63
C SER A 105 -22.33 11.57 10.33
N ALA A 106 -22.52 11.90 9.06
CA ALA A 106 -22.78 13.27 8.65
C ALA A 106 -24.24 13.66 8.94
N PRO A 107 -24.52 14.86 9.48
CA PRO A 107 -25.89 15.35 9.56
C PRO A 107 -26.43 15.61 8.15
N LEU A 108 -27.72 15.38 7.91
CA LEU A 108 -28.35 15.60 6.60
C LEU A 108 -28.16 17.03 6.08
N LEU A 109 -28.10 18.01 6.99
CA LEU A 109 -27.85 19.43 6.67
C LEU A 109 -26.46 19.69 6.06
N PHE A 110 -25.52 18.73 6.14
CA PHE A 110 -24.23 18.83 5.48
C PHE A 110 -24.34 18.61 3.96
N TYR A 111 -25.36 17.88 3.51
CA TYR A 111 -25.51 17.54 2.10
C TYR A 111 -26.15 18.71 1.33
N PRO A 112 -25.49 19.25 0.30
CA PRO A 112 -26.10 20.21 -0.61
C PRO A 112 -27.19 19.54 -1.46
N PRO A 113 -27.99 20.30 -2.24
CA PRO A 113 -29.00 19.73 -3.12
C PRO A 113 -28.43 18.66 -4.06
N MET A 114 -29.12 17.53 -4.18
CA MET A 114 -28.73 16.37 -4.99
C MET A 114 -29.64 16.16 -6.20
N GLU A 115 -30.51 17.14 -6.46
CA GLU A 115 -31.44 17.20 -7.58
C GLU A 115 -30.91 18.11 -8.69
N GLU A 116 -31.21 17.74 -9.94
CA GLU A 116 -30.84 18.49 -11.15
C GLU A 116 -29.32 18.71 -11.29
N LEU A 117 -28.54 17.67 -10.98
CA LEU A 117 -27.09 17.69 -11.12
C LEU A 117 -26.67 17.71 -12.60
N PRO A 118 -25.59 18.41 -12.97
CA PRO A 118 -25.09 18.43 -14.35
C PRO A 118 -24.61 17.07 -14.86
N GLN A 119 -24.99 16.72 -16.10
CA GLN A 119 -24.57 15.51 -16.79
C GLN A 119 -23.32 15.75 -17.66
N ASN A 120 -22.19 16.09 -17.01
CA ASN A 120 -20.98 16.52 -17.72
C ASN A 120 -20.22 15.40 -18.46
N PHE A 121 -20.52 14.12 -18.18
CA PHE A 121 -19.75 12.96 -18.66
C PHE A 121 -20.60 11.90 -19.41
N GLY A 122 -21.83 12.25 -19.82
CA GLY A 122 -22.75 11.29 -20.44
C GLY A 122 -23.25 10.20 -19.48
N ASP A 123 -23.06 10.40 -18.17
CA ASP A 123 -23.48 9.49 -17.12
C ASP A 123 -25.01 9.46 -16.93
N SER A 124 -25.53 8.31 -16.50
CA SER A 124 -26.91 8.21 -16.02
C SER A 124 -27.12 9.08 -14.78
N ASN A 125 -28.37 9.50 -14.54
CA ASN A 125 -28.72 10.28 -13.35
C ASN A 125 -28.28 9.62 -12.04
N ASP A 126 -28.38 8.30 -11.94
CA ASP A 126 -27.97 7.55 -10.76
C ASP A 126 -26.45 7.63 -10.55
N ARG A 127 -25.66 7.50 -11.63
CA ARG A 127 -24.21 7.63 -11.55
C ARG A 127 -23.77 9.06 -11.21
N VAL A 128 -24.45 10.08 -11.75
CA VAL A 128 -24.19 11.48 -11.40
C VAL A 128 -24.46 11.75 -9.93
N LYS A 129 -25.59 11.28 -9.39
CA LYS A 129 -25.91 11.40 -7.96
C LYS A 129 -24.90 10.65 -7.10
N TRP A 130 -24.52 9.44 -7.50
CA TRP A 130 -23.54 8.61 -6.80
C TRP A 130 -22.18 9.33 -6.69
N ARG A 131 -21.61 9.83 -7.80
CA ARG A 131 -20.31 10.53 -7.77
C ARG A 131 -20.38 11.84 -6.98
N ALA A 132 -21.48 12.59 -7.10
CA ALA A 132 -21.64 13.85 -6.38
C ALA A 132 -21.75 13.62 -4.87
N LYS A 133 -22.48 12.58 -4.45
CA LYS A 133 -22.56 12.16 -3.05
C LYS A 133 -21.20 11.75 -2.51
N GLN A 134 -20.42 10.94 -3.25
CA GLN A 134 -19.08 10.52 -2.84
C GLN A 134 -18.16 11.73 -2.56
N VAL A 135 -18.20 12.77 -3.40
CA VAL A 135 -17.44 14.00 -3.17
C VAL A 135 -17.83 14.67 -1.85
N VAL A 136 -19.13 14.76 -1.55
CA VAL A 136 -19.64 15.33 -0.30
C VAL A 136 -19.24 14.48 0.90
N ASP A 137 -19.38 13.16 0.81
CA ASP A 137 -19.00 12.20 1.86
C ASP A 137 -17.53 12.38 2.25
N TYR A 138 -16.64 12.41 1.26
CA TYR A 138 -15.20 12.56 1.50
C TYR A 138 -14.86 13.94 2.05
N SER A 139 -15.56 14.98 1.59
CA SER A 139 -15.37 16.33 2.12
C SER A 139 -15.77 16.45 3.59
N PHE A 140 -16.84 15.76 4.01
CA PHE A 140 -17.20 15.64 5.43
C PHE A 140 -16.08 14.96 6.21
N LEU A 141 -15.56 13.85 5.67
CA LEU A 141 -14.52 13.06 6.32
C LEU A 141 -13.21 13.84 6.46
N PHE A 142 -12.76 14.57 5.43
CA PHE A 142 -11.62 15.48 5.50
C PHE A 142 -11.80 16.54 6.59
N THR A 143 -12.98 17.16 6.63
CA THR A 143 -13.29 18.20 7.62
C THR A 143 -13.30 17.64 9.04
N TYR A 144 -13.90 16.46 9.27
CA TYR A 144 -13.91 15.81 10.58
C TYR A 144 -12.49 15.43 11.02
N CYS A 145 -11.69 14.88 10.11
CA CYS A 145 -10.33 14.41 10.39
C CYS A 145 -9.29 15.53 10.53
N HIS A 146 -9.61 16.75 10.10
CA HIS A 146 -8.72 17.90 10.27
C HIS A 146 -8.33 18.12 11.73
N GLY A 147 -7.02 18.21 11.98
CA GLY A 147 -6.44 18.44 13.30
C GLY A 147 -6.35 17.20 14.20
N LEU A 148 -6.80 16.02 13.75
CA LEU A 148 -6.70 14.78 14.54
C LEU A 148 -5.31 14.11 14.46
N SER A 149 -4.55 14.36 13.40
CA SER A 149 -3.26 13.70 13.16
C SER A 149 -2.24 14.61 12.45
N LYS A 150 -1.00 14.14 12.28
CA LYS A 150 -0.01 14.77 11.39
C LYS A 150 -0.38 14.54 9.92
N TYR A 151 -0.69 13.30 9.55
CA TYR A 151 -1.06 12.91 8.19
C TYR A 151 -2.44 12.24 8.13
N TYR A 152 -3.07 12.31 6.98
CA TYR A 152 -4.36 11.68 6.69
C TYR A 152 -4.24 10.83 5.43
N LEU A 153 -4.75 9.60 5.49
CA LEU A 153 -4.81 8.67 4.37
C LEU A 153 -6.28 8.41 4.00
N GLN A 154 -6.66 8.68 2.75
CA GLN A 154 -7.96 8.29 2.21
C GLN A 154 -7.90 6.86 1.67
N LEU A 155 -8.77 5.98 2.19
CA LEU A 155 -9.02 4.64 1.65
C LEU A 155 -10.51 4.45 1.30
N GLU A 156 -10.79 3.40 0.54
CA GLU A 156 -12.14 2.89 0.29
C GLU A 156 -12.49 1.76 1.28
N ASP A 157 -13.75 1.32 1.31
CA ASP A 157 -14.21 0.28 2.23
C ASP A 157 -13.99 -1.15 1.71
N ASP A 158 -13.36 -1.30 0.55
CA ASP A 158 -13.09 -2.54 -0.16
C ASP A 158 -11.62 -2.68 -0.55
N VAL A 159 -10.72 -2.43 0.41
CA VAL A 159 -9.28 -2.44 0.24
C VAL A 159 -8.61 -3.32 1.31
N ILE A 160 -7.63 -4.13 0.91
CA ILE A 160 -6.70 -4.81 1.83
C ILE A 160 -5.34 -4.10 1.81
N SER A 161 -4.60 -4.23 2.89
CA SER A 161 -3.24 -3.69 3.04
C SER A 161 -2.19 -4.80 3.04
N THR A 162 -0.95 -4.49 2.71
CA THR A 162 0.19 -5.38 3.00
C THR A 162 0.53 -5.34 4.51
N PRO A 163 1.24 -6.35 5.05
CA PRO A 163 1.88 -6.23 6.37
C PRO A 163 2.72 -4.95 6.48
N ASN A 164 2.85 -4.39 7.69
CA ASN A 164 3.71 -3.23 7.98
C ASN A 164 3.48 -1.98 7.08
N PHE A 165 2.29 -1.81 6.50
CA PHE A 165 2.02 -0.70 5.57
C PHE A 165 2.26 0.70 6.17
N ILE A 166 2.12 0.87 7.49
CA ILE A 166 2.41 2.14 8.18
C ILE A 166 3.91 2.47 8.16
N PHE A 167 4.77 1.46 8.29
CA PHE A 167 6.21 1.63 8.14
C PHE A 167 6.54 2.09 6.71
N ALA A 168 5.96 1.42 5.70
CA ALA A 168 6.09 1.81 4.30
C ALA A 168 5.61 3.25 4.02
N ILE A 169 4.55 3.71 4.70
CA ILE A 169 4.10 5.11 4.62
C ILE A 169 5.15 6.06 5.21
N LYS A 170 5.70 5.75 6.38
CA LYS A 170 6.73 6.58 7.05
C LYS A 170 7.98 6.71 6.18
N GLU A 171 8.48 5.59 5.67
CA GLU A 171 9.64 5.54 4.78
C GLU A 171 9.41 6.38 3.51
N PHE A 172 8.22 6.29 2.90
CA PHE A 172 7.92 7.05 1.69
C PHE A 172 7.77 8.56 1.92
N ILE A 173 7.29 8.96 3.10
CA ILE A 173 7.27 10.36 3.53
C ILE A 173 8.72 10.87 3.68
N GLU A 174 9.55 10.15 4.43
CA GLU A 174 10.95 10.52 4.69
C GLU A 174 11.76 10.63 3.38
N LEU A 175 11.50 9.74 2.42
CA LEU A 175 12.11 9.80 1.08
C LEU A 175 11.79 11.09 0.31
N HIS A 176 10.69 11.76 0.65
CA HIS A 176 10.24 13.01 0.01
C HIS A 176 10.30 14.22 0.96
N ASP A 177 11.00 14.12 2.11
CA ASP A 177 11.09 15.23 3.06
C ASP A 177 11.93 16.41 2.52
N ASP A 178 12.74 16.19 1.49
CA ASP A 178 13.51 17.22 0.77
C ASP A 178 12.71 17.97 -0.30
N ARG A 179 11.47 17.53 -0.58
CA ARG A 179 10.60 18.09 -1.61
C ARG A 179 9.29 18.61 -1.03
N GLU A 180 8.79 19.68 -1.62
CA GLU A 180 7.41 20.08 -1.42
C GLU A 180 6.49 19.14 -2.21
N TRP A 181 5.55 18.52 -1.50
CA TRP A 181 4.53 17.64 -2.08
C TRP A 181 3.16 17.99 -1.49
N THR A 182 2.10 17.89 -2.27
CA THR A 182 0.71 18.03 -1.83
C THR A 182 0.13 16.69 -1.38
N SER A 183 0.38 15.63 -2.15
CA SER A 183 -0.07 14.28 -1.81
C SER A 183 0.93 13.20 -2.22
N LEU A 184 1.00 12.15 -1.42
CA LEU A 184 1.69 10.91 -1.74
C LEU A 184 0.66 9.81 -2.03
N GLN A 185 0.96 8.89 -2.94
CA GLN A 185 0.03 7.86 -3.39
C GLN A 185 0.59 6.46 -3.12
N PHE A 186 -0.29 5.55 -2.70
CA PHE A 186 0.08 4.19 -2.31
C PHE A 186 -0.64 3.10 -3.12
N SER A 187 -1.38 3.52 -4.16
CA SER A 187 -1.97 2.69 -5.21
C SER A 187 -2.28 3.57 -6.43
N PRO A 188 -2.13 3.09 -7.69
CA PRO A 188 -2.50 3.83 -8.89
C PRO A 188 -4.02 3.81 -9.14
N LEU A 189 -4.80 3.04 -8.36
CA LEU A 189 -6.22 2.81 -8.59
C LEU A 189 -7.15 3.93 -8.08
N GLY A 190 -6.60 5.04 -7.59
CA GLY A 190 -7.36 6.23 -7.17
C GLY A 190 -7.56 6.39 -5.66
N PHE A 191 -7.41 5.32 -4.88
CA PHE A 191 -7.37 5.35 -3.42
C PHE A 191 -5.94 5.39 -2.87
N GLY A 192 -5.77 5.33 -1.55
CA GLY A 192 -4.43 5.34 -0.93
C GLY A 192 -3.75 6.70 -1.04
N LYS A 193 -4.52 7.80 -1.00
CA LYS A 193 -4.00 9.16 -1.11
C LYS A 193 -3.68 9.72 0.28
N LEU A 194 -2.43 10.08 0.51
CA LEU A 194 -1.96 10.67 1.75
C LEU A 194 -1.79 12.18 1.62
N TYR A 195 -2.32 12.92 2.59
CA TYR A 195 -2.21 14.38 2.70
C TYR A 195 -1.70 14.78 4.08
N ARG A 196 -1.13 15.98 4.21
CA ARG A 196 -0.90 16.59 5.53
C ARG A 196 -2.25 17.02 6.11
N SER A 197 -2.45 16.82 7.42
CA SER A 197 -3.72 17.19 8.08
C SER A 197 -4.02 18.69 7.97
N SER A 198 -2.98 19.53 7.83
CA SER A 198 -3.09 20.97 7.60
C SER A 198 -3.81 21.34 6.31
N ASP A 199 -3.75 20.48 5.28
CA ASP A 199 -4.33 20.77 3.97
C ASP A 199 -5.79 20.30 3.86
N LEU A 200 -6.28 19.50 4.81
CA LEU A 200 -7.59 18.85 4.73
C LEU A 200 -8.76 19.82 4.65
N LEU A 201 -8.74 20.95 5.37
CA LEU A 201 -9.81 21.93 5.23
C LEU A 201 -9.82 22.50 3.82
N ARG A 202 -8.67 22.87 3.27
CA ARG A 202 -8.59 23.42 1.91
C ARG A 202 -9.06 22.38 0.88
N LEU A 203 -8.65 21.12 1.03
CA LEU A 203 -9.08 20.02 0.17
C LEU A 203 -10.59 19.76 0.27
N ALA A 204 -11.17 19.79 1.47
CA ALA A 204 -12.61 19.63 1.68
C ALA A 204 -13.40 20.75 1.01
N GLN A 205 -12.96 22.00 1.21
CA GLN A 205 -13.61 23.17 0.62
C GLN A 205 -13.52 23.14 -0.91
N PHE A 206 -12.34 22.83 -1.45
CA PHE A 206 -12.14 22.64 -2.88
C PHE A 206 -13.07 21.57 -3.45
N SER A 207 -13.11 20.40 -2.81
CA SER A 207 -13.94 19.28 -3.26
C SER A 207 -15.43 19.64 -3.25
N LEU A 208 -15.92 20.24 -2.16
CA LEU A 208 -17.32 20.69 -2.05
C LEU A 208 -17.70 21.75 -3.09
N MET A 209 -16.78 22.65 -3.48
CA MET A 209 -17.09 23.66 -4.51
C MET A 209 -17.43 23.05 -5.87
N PHE A 210 -16.98 21.82 -6.13
CA PHE A 210 -17.13 21.14 -7.42
C PHE A 210 -17.86 19.79 -7.32
N TYR A 211 -18.59 19.55 -6.22
CA TYR A 211 -19.24 18.27 -5.93
C TYR A 211 -20.21 17.81 -7.04
N ASP A 212 -20.91 18.76 -7.66
CA ASP A 212 -21.86 18.49 -8.74
C ASP A 212 -21.19 18.45 -10.12
N GLN A 213 -19.97 18.96 -10.24
CA GLN A 213 -19.26 19.11 -11.51
C GLN A 213 -18.34 17.94 -11.84
N GLN A 214 -17.55 17.47 -10.87
CA GLN A 214 -16.41 16.55 -11.10
C GLN A 214 -16.48 15.35 -10.15
N PRO A 215 -16.00 14.15 -10.56
CA PRO A 215 -15.78 13.04 -9.63
C PRO A 215 -14.56 13.31 -8.73
N ILE A 216 -14.50 12.63 -7.57
CA ILE A 216 -13.47 12.88 -6.56
C ILE A 216 -12.04 12.61 -7.07
N ASP A 217 -11.86 11.58 -7.91
CA ASP A 217 -10.54 11.23 -8.48
C ASP A 217 -9.94 12.36 -9.30
N TYR A 218 -10.78 13.13 -9.99
CA TYR A 218 -10.37 14.27 -10.80
C TYR A 218 -10.06 15.46 -9.90
N LEU A 219 -10.85 15.65 -8.84
CA LEU A 219 -10.64 16.72 -7.87
C LEU A 219 -9.31 16.58 -7.14
N TYR A 220 -8.85 15.38 -6.81
CA TYR A 220 -7.50 15.18 -6.28
C TYR A 220 -6.42 15.69 -7.24
N LYS A 221 -6.50 15.30 -8.51
CA LYS A 221 -5.55 15.71 -9.54
C LYS A 221 -5.54 17.23 -9.72
N PHE A 222 -6.72 17.84 -9.80
CA PHE A 222 -6.83 19.30 -9.92
C PHE A 222 -6.31 20.02 -8.68
N PHE A 223 -6.61 19.54 -7.48
CA PHE A 223 -6.11 20.12 -6.24
C PHE A 223 -4.57 20.09 -6.20
N ASN A 224 -3.96 18.96 -6.51
CA ASN A 224 -2.52 18.79 -6.56
C ASN A 224 -1.87 19.72 -7.60
N ASN A 225 -2.43 19.78 -8.81
CA ASN A 225 -1.93 20.66 -9.87
C ASN A 225 -1.99 22.14 -9.46
N LEU A 226 -3.06 22.56 -8.78
CA LEU A 226 -3.21 23.92 -8.28
C LEU A 226 -2.23 24.25 -7.13
N GLN A 227 -1.76 23.23 -6.41
CA GLN A 227 -0.69 23.34 -5.42
C GLN A 227 0.71 23.12 -6.03
N ALA A 228 0.83 23.23 -7.36
CA ALA A 228 2.07 23.08 -8.12
C ALA A 228 2.72 21.68 -8.07
N GLN A 229 2.01 20.64 -7.64
CA GLN A 229 2.44 19.25 -7.81
C GLN A 229 1.88 18.69 -9.13
N GLN A 230 2.70 18.72 -10.20
CA GLN A 230 2.36 18.12 -11.50
C GLN A 230 2.66 16.62 -11.57
N GLU A 231 3.67 16.16 -10.80
CA GLU A 231 4.09 14.76 -10.75
C GLU A 231 3.26 13.97 -9.72
N GLU A 232 2.91 12.73 -10.08
CA GLU A 232 2.31 11.80 -9.13
C GLU A 232 3.40 11.04 -8.38
N PHE A 233 3.60 11.35 -7.10
CA PHE A 233 4.48 10.58 -6.21
C PHE A 233 3.79 9.29 -5.78
N LEU A 234 3.93 8.25 -6.60
CA LEU A 234 3.41 6.92 -6.36
C LEU A 234 4.50 6.03 -5.73
N ARG A 235 4.21 5.45 -4.56
CA ARG A 235 5.02 4.35 -4.02
C ARG A 235 4.78 3.11 -4.86
N SER A 236 5.85 2.51 -5.34
CA SER A 236 5.84 1.26 -6.08
C SER A 236 6.95 0.37 -5.50
N PRO A 237 6.65 -0.77 -4.87
CA PRO A 237 5.37 -1.49 -4.85
C PRO A 237 4.19 -0.76 -4.20
N SER A 238 2.97 -1.08 -4.61
CA SER A 238 1.75 -0.59 -3.96
C SER A 238 1.53 -1.36 -2.65
N ILE A 239 0.97 -0.70 -1.64
CA ILE A 239 0.71 -1.33 -0.32
C ILE A 239 -0.77 -1.59 -0.06
N PHE A 240 -1.63 -1.32 -1.04
CA PHE A 240 -3.08 -1.51 -0.95
C PHE A 240 -3.63 -2.14 -2.23
N GLN A 241 -4.61 -3.04 -2.08
CA GLN A 241 -5.28 -3.71 -3.18
C GLN A 241 -6.80 -3.66 -3.00
N HIS A 242 -7.50 -3.34 -4.07
CA HIS A 242 -8.96 -3.34 -4.10
C HIS A 242 -9.50 -4.78 -4.21
N ILE A 243 -10.39 -5.16 -3.30
CA ILE A 243 -11.02 -6.49 -3.23
C ILE A 243 -12.50 -6.47 -3.63
N GLY A 244 -13.07 -5.27 -3.84
CA GLY A 244 -14.46 -5.11 -4.21
C GLY A 244 -14.76 -5.68 -5.60
N VAL A 245 -15.68 -6.63 -5.70
CA VAL A 245 -16.20 -7.11 -7.00
C VAL A 245 -17.45 -6.33 -7.38
N HIS A 246 -18.30 -6.02 -6.39
CA HIS A 246 -19.56 -5.30 -6.59
C HIS A 246 -19.45 -3.86 -6.09
N SER A 247 -19.59 -2.92 -7.01
CA SER A 247 -19.59 -1.50 -6.69
C SER A 247 -20.79 -1.11 -5.82
N SER A 248 -20.65 -0.02 -5.07
CA SER A 248 -21.78 0.66 -4.43
C SER A 248 -22.74 1.29 -5.45
N LEU A 249 -22.29 1.53 -6.70
CA LEU A 249 -23.16 1.81 -7.82
C LEU A 249 -23.85 0.52 -8.29
N ARG A 250 -25.18 0.49 -8.24
CA ARG A 250 -25.96 -0.72 -8.56
C ARG A 250 -25.62 -1.28 -9.94
N HIS A 251 -25.50 -2.60 -10.02
CA HIS A 251 -25.20 -3.38 -11.24
C HIS A 251 -23.84 -3.09 -11.90
N LYS A 252 -22.91 -2.42 -11.20
CA LYS A 252 -21.53 -2.28 -11.66
C LYS A 252 -20.64 -3.31 -10.96
N GLU A 253 -20.13 -4.25 -11.74
CA GLU A 253 -19.06 -5.16 -11.31
C GLU A 253 -17.71 -4.62 -11.77
N GLN A 254 -16.69 -4.74 -10.93
CA GLN A 254 -15.32 -4.34 -11.25
C GLN A 254 -14.34 -5.31 -10.58
N ARG A 255 -13.36 -5.81 -11.32
CA ARG A 255 -12.26 -6.63 -10.79
C ARG A 255 -10.96 -5.93 -11.12
N VAL A 256 -10.66 -4.89 -10.36
CA VAL A 256 -9.48 -4.06 -10.60
C VAL A 256 -8.34 -4.62 -9.77
N VAL A 257 -7.24 -4.98 -10.42
CA VAL A 257 -6.01 -5.48 -9.79
C VAL A 257 -4.93 -4.42 -9.94
N ASP A 258 -4.24 -4.12 -8.85
CA ASP A 258 -3.10 -3.22 -8.83
C ASP A 258 -1.87 -4.01 -9.29
N MET A 259 -1.35 -3.69 -10.47
CA MET A 259 -0.21 -4.41 -11.04
C MET A 259 1.09 -4.26 -10.20
N PHE A 260 1.16 -3.29 -9.29
CA PHE A 260 2.32 -3.08 -8.43
C PHE A 260 2.12 -3.65 -7.02
N PHE A 261 0.93 -4.18 -6.72
CA PHE A 261 0.65 -4.83 -5.45
C PHE A 261 1.12 -6.29 -5.49
N GLU A 262 1.63 -6.76 -4.36
CA GLU A 262 1.99 -8.16 -4.16
C GLU A 262 1.00 -8.80 -3.18
N GLU A 263 0.25 -9.78 -3.69
CA GLU A 263 -0.74 -10.52 -2.91
C GLU A 263 -0.10 -11.65 -2.09
N ASP A 264 1.05 -12.16 -2.55
CA ASP A 264 1.67 -13.35 -1.99
C ASP A 264 2.40 -13.06 -0.69
N VAL A 265 1.95 -13.73 0.35
CA VAL A 265 2.69 -13.85 1.62
C VAL A 265 3.98 -14.64 1.34
N GLN A 266 5.06 -14.33 2.06
CA GLN A 266 6.28 -15.14 2.04
C GLN A 266 5.95 -16.64 2.12
N LYS A 267 6.40 -17.38 1.11
CA LYS A 267 6.18 -18.82 0.96
C LYS A 267 7.09 -19.60 1.89
N TYR A 268 8.29 -19.09 2.17
CA TYR A 268 9.35 -19.78 2.90
C TYR A 268 9.52 -19.23 4.31
N THR A 269 8.56 -19.52 5.19
CA THR A 269 8.54 -18.97 6.55
C THR A 269 9.54 -19.62 7.52
N ASP A 270 10.11 -20.76 7.15
CA ASP A 270 11.07 -21.54 7.95
C ASP A 270 12.54 -21.26 7.58
N CYS A 271 12.80 -20.29 6.70
CA CYS A 271 14.15 -19.89 6.35
C CYS A 271 14.83 -19.06 7.45
N ASP A 272 16.16 -19.03 7.43
CA ASP A 272 16.95 -18.29 8.40
C ASP A 272 17.25 -16.85 7.94
N ASN A 273 17.44 -16.66 6.63
CA ASN A 273 17.87 -15.42 5.99
C ASN A 273 18.89 -14.61 6.84
N PRO A 274 20.14 -15.11 7.00
CA PRO A 274 21.17 -14.44 7.78
C PRO A 274 21.40 -12.99 7.33
N SER A 275 21.84 -12.12 8.25
CA SER A 275 22.11 -10.71 7.95
C SER A 275 23.07 -10.58 6.76
N ALA A 276 22.66 -9.78 5.77
CA ALA A 276 23.36 -9.65 4.51
C ALA A 276 23.08 -8.29 3.85
N SER A 277 24.03 -7.86 3.02
CA SER A 277 23.87 -6.77 2.08
C SER A 277 23.43 -7.31 0.71
N LEU A 278 22.29 -6.83 0.20
CA LEU A 278 21.75 -7.23 -1.10
C LEU A 278 22.18 -6.22 -2.16
N LEU A 279 22.89 -6.69 -3.18
CA LEU A 279 23.56 -5.86 -4.19
C LEU A 279 23.21 -6.34 -5.59
N THR A 280 23.24 -5.44 -6.58
CA THR A 280 23.03 -5.79 -7.98
C THR A 280 23.61 -4.72 -8.90
N ASN A 281 24.01 -5.11 -10.11
CA ASN A 281 24.33 -4.19 -11.20
C ASN A 281 23.19 -4.07 -12.24
N MET A 282 22.02 -4.61 -11.96
CA MET A 282 20.82 -4.50 -12.80
C MET A 282 20.16 -3.13 -12.62
N GLU A 283 19.51 -2.64 -13.68
CA GLU A 283 18.75 -1.39 -13.60
C GLU A 283 17.40 -1.62 -12.92
N ARG A 284 17.36 -1.29 -11.62
CA ARG A 284 16.16 -1.38 -10.79
C ARG A 284 15.05 -0.43 -11.26
N PHE A 285 13.82 -0.93 -11.30
CA PHE A 285 12.62 -0.12 -11.43
C PHE A 285 12.23 0.51 -10.07
N SER A 286 11.71 1.75 -10.06
CA SER A 286 11.12 2.50 -8.92
C SER A 286 11.04 1.76 -7.57
N MET A 287 11.51 2.23 -6.42
CA MET A 287 11.57 1.54 -5.09
C MET A 287 11.58 -0.01 -4.88
N TYR A 288 11.64 -0.87 -5.89
CA TYR A 288 11.74 -2.34 -5.78
C TYR A 288 13.19 -2.73 -5.50
N VAL A 289 13.67 -2.38 -4.30
CA VAL A 289 15.09 -2.45 -3.92
C VAL A 289 15.56 -3.87 -3.63
N PRO A 290 16.87 -4.19 -3.79
CA PRO A 290 17.40 -5.54 -3.61
C PRO A 290 17.12 -6.18 -2.25
N LYS A 291 16.86 -5.38 -1.19
CA LYS A 291 16.52 -5.93 0.13
C LYS A 291 15.14 -6.60 0.20
N LEU A 292 14.16 -6.14 -0.60
CA LEU A 292 12.75 -6.54 -0.46
C LEU A 292 12.51 -8.05 -0.57
N PRO A 293 13.07 -8.79 -1.56
CA PRO A 293 12.81 -10.23 -1.66
C PRO A 293 13.49 -11.06 -0.54
N TYR A 294 14.32 -10.44 0.31
CA TYR A 294 15.07 -11.13 1.37
C TYR A 294 14.53 -10.82 2.78
N THR A 295 13.72 -9.76 2.93
CA THR A 295 13.19 -9.31 4.23
C THR A 295 11.67 -9.45 4.28
N SER A 296 11.09 -9.20 5.45
CA SER A 296 9.63 -9.12 5.64
C SER A 296 9.04 -7.75 5.26
N ASP A 297 9.84 -6.87 4.64
CA ASP A 297 9.35 -5.59 4.11
C ASP A 297 8.45 -5.87 2.89
N PRO A 298 7.37 -5.09 2.67
CA PRO A 298 6.47 -5.32 1.53
C PRO A 298 7.13 -5.07 0.18
N GLY A 299 7.15 -6.10 -0.66
CA GLY A 299 7.50 -6.05 -2.08
C GLY A 299 8.58 -7.04 -2.49
N TYR A 300 9.01 -6.91 -3.75
CA TYR A 300 10.04 -7.73 -4.39
C TYR A 300 11.15 -6.86 -5.01
N PHE A 301 12.15 -7.49 -5.62
CA PHE A 301 13.09 -6.77 -6.47
C PHE A 301 12.58 -6.82 -7.91
N TRP A 302 12.56 -5.68 -8.61
CA TRP A 302 12.11 -5.60 -9.99
C TRP A 302 13.08 -4.75 -10.79
N ALA A 303 13.61 -5.34 -11.84
CA ALA A 303 14.57 -4.72 -12.74
C ALA A 303 14.04 -4.73 -14.17
N LYS A 304 14.54 -3.78 -14.95
CA LYS A 304 14.37 -3.81 -16.41
C LYS A 304 15.04 -5.06 -17.00
N SER A 305 14.80 -5.28 -18.29
CA SER A 305 15.34 -6.38 -19.09
C SER A 305 16.83 -6.63 -18.80
N PRO A 306 17.18 -7.76 -18.15
CA PRO A 306 18.56 -8.05 -17.83
C PRO A 306 19.34 -8.51 -19.07
N THR A 307 20.66 -8.27 -19.02
CA THR A 307 21.64 -8.62 -20.05
C THR A 307 22.70 -9.55 -19.49
N PHE A 308 23.35 -10.29 -20.38
CA PHE A 308 24.39 -11.25 -20.08
C PHE A 308 25.43 -10.69 -19.10
N GLY A 309 25.71 -11.45 -18.04
CA GLY A 309 26.71 -11.11 -17.03
C GLY A 309 26.22 -10.13 -15.95
N GLN A 310 25.01 -9.59 -16.03
CA GLN A 310 24.39 -8.91 -14.89
C GLN A 310 24.09 -9.90 -13.77
N TRP A 311 24.04 -9.40 -12.54
CA TRP A 311 23.97 -10.22 -11.35
C TRP A 311 23.19 -9.57 -10.20
N PHE A 312 22.66 -10.42 -9.33
CA PHE A 312 22.10 -10.07 -8.05
C PHE A 312 22.84 -10.89 -6.97
N MET A 313 23.34 -10.24 -5.92
CA MET A 313 24.21 -10.83 -4.92
C MET A 313 23.66 -10.63 -3.52
N ILE A 314 23.72 -11.70 -2.74
CA ILE A 314 23.52 -11.72 -1.29
C ILE A 314 24.91 -11.80 -0.67
N ASP A 315 25.39 -10.72 -0.07
CA ASP A 315 26.69 -10.66 0.58
C ASP A 315 26.49 -10.73 2.11
N PHE A 316 26.68 -11.91 2.70
CA PHE A 316 26.41 -12.14 4.13
C PHE A 316 27.38 -11.35 5.00
N ASP A 317 26.91 -10.70 6.04
CA ASP A 317 27.77 -9.92 6.94
C ASP A 317 28.86 -10.83 7.55
N GLU A 318 28.46 -12.03 7.97
CA GLU A 318 29.34 -13.10 8.40
C GLU A 318 29.24 -14.32 7.46
N PRO A 319 30.34 -15.01 7.12
CA PRO A 319 30.29 -16.22 6.30
C PRO A 319 29.39 -17.32 6.88
N GLN A 320 28.57 -17.95 6.04
CA GLN A 320 27.51 -18.89 6.45
C GLN A 320 27.76 -20.31 5.96
N PHE A 321 27.34 -21.31 6.75
CA PHE A 321 27.22 -22.68 6.28
C PHE A 321 25.81 -22.90 5.76
N LEU A 322 25.64 -22.99 4.44
CA LEU A 322 24.32 -23.09 3.83
C LEU A 322 23.85 -24.56 3.72
N SER A 323 22.56 -24.78 3.97
CA SER A 323 21.89 -26.08 3.77
C SER A 323 20.98 -26.07 2.54
N ARG A 324 20.31 -24.94 2.26
CA ARG A 324 19.44 -24.76 1.10
C ARG A 324 19.41 -23.30 0.65
N ILE A 325 19.33 -23.10 -0.66
CA ILE A 325 19.16 -21.79 -1.30
C ILE A 325 17.92 -21.88 -2.18
N VAL A 326 16.99 -20.96 -2.01
CA VAL A 326 15.87 -20.77 -2.93
C VAL A 326 15.85 -19.33 -3.42
N ILE A 327 15.76 -19.16 -4.74
CA ILE A 327 15.51 -17.87 -5.39
C ILE A 327 14.36 -18.08 -6.37
N GLU A 328 13.23 -17.43 -6.11
CA GLU A 328 12.05 -17.45 -6.99
C GLU A 328 11.94 -16.12 -7.75
N THR A 329 11.68 -16.23 -9.05
CA THR A 329 11.45 -15.10 -9.95
C THR A 329 10.05 -15.15 -10.54
N GLY A 330 9.58 -14.00 -11.05
CA GLY A 330 8.21 -13.80 -11.51
C GLY A 330 7.16 -13.89 -10.39
N SER A 331 5.91 -13.70 -10.76
CA SER A 331 4.75 -13.84 -9.85
C SER A 331 3.50 -14.20 -10.65
N ASP A 332 2.41 -14.53 -9.96
CA ASP A 332 1.12 -14.76 -10.62
C ASP A 332 0.61 -13.52 -11.37
N SER A 333 0.93 -12.32 -10.87
CA SER A 333 0.63 -11.04 -11.52
C SER A 333 1.59 -10.69 -12.65
N HIS A 334 2.83 -11.20 -12.62
CA HIS A 334 3.88 -10.96 -13.62
C HIS A 334 4.54 -12.27 -14.07
N PRO A 335 3.78 -13.18 -14.73
CA PRO A 335 4.26 -14.52 -15.06
C PRO A 335 5.33 -14.53 -16.17
N GLN A 336 5.58 -13.40 -16.80
CA GLN A 336 6.60 -13.26 -17.85
C GLN A 336 7.92 -12.69 -17.34
N ASP A 337 7.95 -12.15 -16.11
CA ASP A 337 9.11 -11.47 -15.54
C ASP A 337 10.04 -12.46 -14.79
N LEU A 338 10.19 -13.64 -15.38
CA LEU A 338 11.04 -14.73 -14.90
C LEU A 338 12.49 -14.51 -15.35
N LEU A 339 13.44 -15.01 -14.57
CA LEU A 339 14.79 -15.23 -15.08
C LEU A 339 14.80 -16.49 -15.95
N GLN A 340 14.91 -16.31 -17.27
CA GLN A 340 14.88 -17.42 -18.23
C GLN A 340 16.21 -18.18 -18.28
N HIS A 341 17.32 -17.45 -18.21
CA HIS A 341 18.66 -17.99 -18.32
C HIS A 341 19.53 -17.40 -17.20
N GLY A 342 19.73 -18.20 -16.15
CA GLY A 342 20.58 -17.82 -15.04
C GLY A 342 21.17 -19.01 -14.30
N ASP A 343 22.32 -18.77 -13.70
CA ASP A 343 23.02 -19.70 -12.84
C ASP A 343 23.05 -19.12 -11.42
N VAL A 344 23.00 -20.00 -10.41
CA VAL A 344 23.26 -19.63 -9.01
C VAL A 344 24.70 -20.04 -8.69
N GLU A 345 25.47 -19.09 -8.20
CA GLU A 345 26.85 -19.26 -7.80
C GLU A 345 27.02 -18.95 -6.31
N VAL A 346 28.01 -19.56 -5.68
CA VAL A 346 28.43 -19.23 -4.31
C VAL A 346 29.90 -18.87 -4.31
N GLY A 347 30.28 -17.90 -3.49
CA GLY A 347 31.66 -17.46 -3.33
C GLY A 347 32.13 -17.53 -1.88
N GLY A 348 33.42 -17.82 -1.70
CA GLY A 348 34.07 -17.92 -0.40
C GLY A 348 34.71 -16.61 0.06
N LEU A 349 35.20 -16.62 1.30
CA LEU A 349 35.99 -15.52 1.87
C LEU A 349 37.45 -15.61 1.37
N THR A 350 37.95 -14.60 0.68
CA THR A 350 39.41 -14.36 0.59
C THR A 350 39.77 -13.21 1.51
N LEU A 351 40.61 -13.48 2.51
CA LEU A 351 41.23 -12.42 3.31
C LEU A 351 42.24 -11.70 2.41
N PRO A 352 42.09 -10.39 2.13
CA PRO A 352 43.18 -9.66 1.50
C PRO A 352 44.36 -9.64 2.48
N GLY A 353 45.56 -9.87 1.95
CA GLY A 353 46.83 -9.71 2.68
C GLY A 353 47.14 -8.26 3.05
N GLY A 354 46.20 -7.55 3.67
CA GLY A 354 46.27 -6.14 4.02
C GLY A 354 44.88 -5.59 4.39
N ARG A 355 44.84 -4.67 5.37
CA ARG A 355 43.60 -4.05 5.89
C ARG A 355 42.77 -3.41 4.77
N GLY A 356 41.66 -4.04 4.39
CA GLY A 356 40.62 -3.46 3.54
C GLY A 356 39.73 -4.51 2.88
N SER A 357 38.46 -4.57 3.31
CA SER A 357 37.30 -5.31 2.76
C SER A 357 37.49 -6.77 2.34
N SER A 358 36.80 -7.69 3.01
CA SER A 358 36.57 -9.06 2.52
C SER A 358 35.77 -9.03 1.22
N GLU A 359 36.41 -9.35 0.09
CA GLU A 359 35.73 -9.46 -1.20
C GLU A 359 35.27 -10.91 -1.43
N CYS A 360 34.03 -11.08 -1.90
CA CYS A 360 33.54 -12.38 -2.32
C CYS A 360 34.21 -12.80 -3.64
N LYS A 361 34.91 -13.94 -3.65
CA LYS A 361 35.66 -14.46 -4.80
C LYS A 361 35.50 -15.98 -4.89
N ASP A 362 36.15 -16.57 -5.89
CA ASP A 362 36.19 -18.01 -6.14
C ASP A 362 34.79 -18.61 -6.35
N PHE A 363 34.03 -17.98 -7.26
CA PHE A 363 32.66 -18.37 -7.57
C PHE A 363 32.59 -19.79 -8.12
N GLN A 364 31.71 -20.59 -7.53
CA GLN A 364 31.34 -21.91 -8.00
C GLN A 364 29.85 -21.96 -8.28
N THR A 365 29.46 -22.42 -9.48
CA THR A 365 28.06 -22.66 -9.83
C THR A 365 27.50 -23.84 -9.03
N VAL A 366 26.37 -23.62 -8.36
CA VAL A 366 25.70 -24.63 -7.50
C VAL A 366 24.33 -25.05 -8.02
N GLY A 367 23.75 -24.28 -8.95
CA GLY A 367 22.46 -24.57 -9.51
C GLY A 367 22.14 -23.67 -10.69
N LYS A 368 21.00 -23.92 -11.32
CA LYS A 368 20.46 -23.12 -12.42
C LYS A 368 19.01 -22.79 -12.15
N PHE A 369 18.54 -21.72 -12.75
CA PHE A 369 17.12 -21.43 -12.76
C PHE A 369 16.41 -22.38 -13.73
N ASP A 370 15.31 -22.97 -13.27
CA ASP A 370 14.37 -23.74 -14.08
C ASP A 370 12.97 -23.15 -13.90
N ASN A 371 12.36 -22.69 -15.00
CA ASN A 371 11.09 -21.97 -15.00
C ASN A 371 11.03 -20.83 -13.96
N GLY A 372 12.13 -20.08 -13.82
CA GLY A 372 12.25 -18.96 -12.90
C GLY A 372 12.50 -19.32 -11.43
N ILE A 373 12.70 -20.59 -11.09
CA ILE A 373 13.00 -21.03 -9.73
C ILE A 373 14.37 -21.69 -9.70
N ALA A 374 15.21 -21.31 -8.74
CA ALA A 374 16.41 -22.04 -8.38
C ALA A 374 16.25 -22.54 -6.94
N ASP A 375 16.07 -23.85 -6.76
CA ASP A 375 15.96 -24.52 -5.44
C ASP A 375 17.09 -25.53 -5.29
N ILE A 376 18.12 -25.14 -4.54
CA ILE A 376 19.34 -25.91 -4.33
C ILE A 376 19.37 -26.42 -2.90
N SER A 377 19.09 -27.70 -2.71
CA SER A 377 19.18 -28.39 -1.40
C SER A 377 20.45 -29.25 -1.28
N ASP A 378 20.98 -29.75 -2.39
CA ASP A 378 22.17 -30.61 -2.41
C ASP A 378 23.46 -29.81 -2.55
N LEU A 379 23.77 -29.00 -1.54
CA LEU A 379 25.06 -28.30 -1.42
C LEU A 379 26.22 -29.25 -1.00
N MET A 380 26.20 -30.50 -1.49
CA MET A 380 26.98 -31.63 -0.96
C MET A 380 28.50 -31.51 -1.16
N ASP A 381 28.94 -30.89 -2.24
CA ASP A 381 30.38 -30.71 -2.54
C ASP A 381 30.96 -29.43 -1.91
N ILE A 382 30.11 -28.58 -1.31
CA ILE A 382 30.47 -27.30 -0.68
C ILE A 382 30.25 -27.37 0.84
N LYS A 383 29.90 -28.56 1.37
CA LYS A 383 29.50 -28.80 2.78
C LYS A 383 30.51 -28.34 3.85
N GLN A 384 31.76 -28.07 3.48
CA GLN A 384 32.83 -27.70 4.42
C GLN A 384 33.24 -26.23 4.34
N TYR A 385 32.68 -25.45 3.41
CA TYR A 385 33.09 -24.06 3.22
C TYR A 385 32.09 -23.08 3.84
N GLN A 386 32.63 -22.06 4.49
CA GLN A 386 31.85 -20.89 4.85
C GLN A 386 31.66 -20.04 3.58
N ILE A 387 30.40 -19.87 3.19
CA ILE A 387 30.01 -19.11 2.00
C ILE A 387 29.86 -17.65 2.42
N LYS A 388 30.59 -16.76 1.74
CA LYS A 388 30.52 -15.31 1.96
C LYS A 388 29.38 -14.69 1.16
N CYS A 389 29.14 -15.17 -0.06
CA CYS A 389 28.05 -14.65 -0.86
C CYS A 389 27.39 -15.69 -1.76
N VAL A 390 26.13 -15.42 -2.11
CA VAL A 390 25.35 -16.14 -3.12
C VAL A 390 25.05 -15.16 -4.25
N VAL A 391 25.21 -15.58 -5.50
CA VAL A 391 25.00 -14.75 -6.69
C VAL A 391 24.04 -15.44 -7.65
N ALA A 392 22.95 -14.77 -8.00
CA ALA A 392 22.16 -15.10 -9.19
C ALA A 392 22.74 -14.34 -10.39
N ARG A 393 23.31 -15.07 -11.36
CA ARG A 393 23.99 -14.49 -12.53
C ARG A 393 23.18 -14.77 -13.80
N VAL A 394 22.96 -13.73 -14.59
CA VAL A 394 22.28 -13.79 -15.88
C VAL A 394 23.23 -14.38 -16.92
N THR A 395 22.82 -15.47 -17.56
CA THR A 395 23.65 -16.24 -18.49
C THR A 395 23.28 -16.08 -19.96
N ASP A 396 22.20 -15.35 -20.25
CA ASP A 396 21.85 -14.90 -21.60
C ASP A 396 21.00 -13.62 -21.55
N ASP A 397 20.96 -12.85 -22.63
CA ASP A 397 20.10 -11.67 -22.74
C ASP A 397 18.61 -12.07 -22.78
N GLN A 398 17.73 -11.28 -22.14
CA GLN A 398 16.28 -11.43 -22.31
C GLN A 398 15.59 -10.09 -22.50
N VAL A 399 14.44 -10.11 -23.19
CA VAL A 399 13.66 -8.89 -23.48
C VAL A 399 12.71 -8.57 -22.34
N GLN A 400 12.21 -9.59 -21.66
CA GLN A 400 11.29 -9.48 -20.53
C GLN A 400 12.03 -8.91 -19.32
N TRP A 401 11.31 -8.17 -18.48
CA TRP A 401 11.84 -7.65 -17.22
C TRP A 401 12.12 -8.81 -16.25
N LEU A 402 12.81 -8.51 -15.14
CA LEU A 402 13.13 -9.51 -14.14
C LEU A 402 12.59 -9.10 -12.78
N LEU A 403 11.70 -9.93 -12.24
CA LEU A 403 11.16 -9.83 -10.90
C LEU A 403 11.78 -10.94 -10.06
N ILE A 404 12.55 -10.63 -9.01
CA ILE A 404 12.96 -11.60 -7.98
C ILE A 404 11.97 -11.45 -6.82
N ARG A 405 11.09 -12.44 -6.67
CA ARG A 405 9.94 -12.41 -5.75
C ARG A 405 10.39 -12.65 -4.32
N GLU A 406 11.09 -13.77 -4.11
CA GLU A 406 11.45 -14.23 -2.77
C GLU A 406 12.81 -14.94 -2.82
N ILE A 407 13.64 -14.66 -1.83
CA ILE A 407 14.92 -15.31 -1.58
C ILE A 407 14.86 -15.90 -0.18
N ALA A 408 15.08 -17.20 -0.10
CA ALA A 408 15.08 -17.93 1.15
C ALA A 408 16.37 -18.74 1.29
N ILE A 409 17.06 -18.53 2.41
CA ILE A 409 18.35 -19.13 2.73
C ILE A 409 18.20 -19.89 4.05
N TRP A 410 18.58 -21.16 4.04
CA TRP A 410 18.71 -21.98 5.24
C TRP A 410 20.17 -22.23 5.53
N THR A 411 20.51 -22.14 6.81
CA THR A 411 21.83 -22.41 7.35
C THR A 411 21.89 -23.78 8.00
N ARG A 412 23.09 -24.23 8.32
CA ARG A 412 23.32 -25.35 9.24
C ARG A 412 23.83 -24.79 10.55
N HIS A 413 23.18 -25.15 11.64
CA HIS A 413 23.79 -25.03 12.95
C HIS A 413 24.87 -26.11 13.08
N GLN A 414 26.10 -25.71 13.38
CA GLN A 414 27.11 -26.66 13.84
C GLN A 414 26.64 -27.18 15.21
N GLU A 415 26.34 -28.48 15.29
CA GLU A 415 26.19 -29.18 16.58
C GLU A 415 27.52 -29.29 17.33
#